data_AF-A0A512RJN1-F1
#
_entry.id   AF-A0A512RJN1-F1
#
_cell.length_a   1.000
_cell.length_b   1.000
_cell.length_c   1.000
_cell.angle_alpha   90.00
_cell.angle_beta   90.00
_cell.angle_gamma   90.00
#
_symmetry.space_group_name_H-M   'P 1'
#
loop_
_entity.id
_entity.type
_entity.pdbx_description
1 polymer ?
#
loop_
_entity_poly.entity_id
_entity_poly.type
_entity_poly.pdbx_seq_one_letter_code
_entity_poly.pdbx_strand_id
1 'polypeptide(L)'
;MLSFTDAELQKKFCEGFSFYPFKSLEQHGTLIYKCYKGESNMQKIMDWCSREHDSSHYRTKIAKKLAHKDIVAAGELLLVLLEAGEWWKTRFPVDLQPDGKKLSGSIEQYHILLASYGQNVLQRIATKLAEEYHSFSTEYIQQIEDLMQAFMPHTDALHAFLKDSTSKRRNYAPRMLGEEDREYLTKVMLAVDAFRELQERNVYLLGAWKKQLALYNSRRAMN
;
A
#
# COMPACT_ATOMS: atom_id res chain seq x y z
N MET A 1 -41.03 34.64 34.28
CA MET A 1 -40.00 33.91 33.51
C MET A 1 -40.53 32.52 33.25
N LEU A 2 -40.64 32.10 31.99
CA LEU A 2 -41.09 30.75 31.64
C LEU A 2 -39.93 29.77 31.92
N SER A 3 -40.10 28.90 32.92
CA SER A 3 -39.16 27.81 33.19
C SER A 3 -39.46 26.64 32.26
N PHE A 4 -38.55 26.37 31.33
CA PHE A 4 -38.63 25.16 30.49
C PHE A 4 -38.24 23.93 31.31
N THR A 5 -38.85 22.80 31.01
CA THR A 5 -38.39 21.50 31.52
C THR A 5 -37.18 21.02 30.71
N ASP A 6 -36.33 20.18 31.31
CA ASP A 6 -35.12 19.67 30.66
C ASP A 6 -35.40 18.94 29.33
N ALA A 7 -36.53 18.24 29.24
CA ALA A 7 -36.96 17.55 28.02
C ALA A 7 -37.34 18.53 26.89
N GLU A 8 -37.94 19.68 27.22
CA GLU A 8 -38.29 20.71 26.24
C GLU A 8 -37.05 21.45 25.75
N LEU A 9 -36.07 21.68 26.63
CA LEU A 9 -34.77 22.25 26.26
C LEU A 9 -34.01 21.30 25.33
N GLN A 10 -34.01 20.00 25.63
CA GLN A 10 -33.32 18.99 24.81
C GLN A 10 -33.98 18.83 23.43
N LYS A 11 -35.33 18.85 23.38
CA LYS A 11 -36.08 18.84 22.12
C LYS A 11 -35.78 20.07 21.27
N LYS A 12 -35.79 21.27 21.87
CA LYS A 12 -35.44 22.52 21.17
C LYS A 12 -33.97 22.61 20.77
N PHE A 13 -33.07 21.99 21.52
CA PHE A 13 -31.65 21.88 21.17
C PHE A 13 -31.45 20.97 19.94
N CYS A 14 -32.13 19.82 19.89
CA CYS A 14 -32.11 18.92 18.75
C CYS A 14 -32.80 19.51 17.50
N GLU A 15 -33.80 20.38 17.69
CA GLU A 15 -34.50 21.08 16.61
C GLU A 15 -33.80 22.39 16.16
N GLY A 16 -32.83 22.89 16.92
CA GLY A 16 -32.45 24.32 16.93
C GLY A 16 -31.04 24.69 16.49
N PHE A 17 -30.31 23.86 15.73
CA PHE A 17 -29.00 24.29 15.19
C PHE A 17 -29.09 25.41 14.14
N SER A 18 -30.30 25.82 13.74
CA SER A 18 -30.50 26.85 12.73
C SER A 18 -30.86 28.25 13.28
N PHE A 19 -31.27 28.41 14.55
CA PHE A 19 -31.90 29.68 14.98
C PHE A 19 -31.70 30.15 16.43
N TYR A 20 -30.72 29.66 17.19
CA TYR A 20 -30.46 30.19 18.55
C TYR A 20 -29.25 31.13 18.62
N PRO A 21 -29.40 32.37 19.12
CA PRO A 21 -28.28 33.30 19.27
C PRO A 21 -27.37 32.82 20.41
N PHE A 22 -26.09 32.61 20.07
CA PHE A 22 -25.03 32.09 20.93
C PHE A 22 -24.94 32.69 22.34
N LYS A 23 -25.39 33.95 22.54
CA LYS A 23 -25.35 34.65 23.83
C LYS A 23 -26.19 34.00 24.93
N SER A 24 -27.23 33.23 24.61
CA SER A 24 -28.04 32.52 25.62
C SER A 24 -27.49 31.14 25.98
N LEU A 25 -26.59 30.59 25.17
CA LEU A 25 -25.92 29.31 25.43
C LEU A 25 -24.72 29.48 26.38
N GLU A 26 -24.07 30.65 26.39
CA GLU A 26 -22.99 30.98 27.33
C GLU A 26 -23.44 30.92 28.81
N GLN A 27 -24.67 31.35 29.11
CA GLN A 27 -25.20 31.32 30.49
C GLN A 27 -25.46 29.89 31.00
N HIS A 28 -25.54 28.91 30.10
CA HIS A 28 -25.70 27.49 30.41
C HIS A 28 -24.52 26.64 29.92
N GLY A 29 -23.35 27.25 29.69
CA GLY A 29 -22.16 26.57 29.18
C GLY A 29 -21.72 25.38 30.02
N THR A 30 -22.00 25.38 31.33
CA THR A 30 -21.75 24.24 32.21
C THR A 30 -22.83 23.14 32.14
N LEU A 31 -24.03 23.44 31.67
CA LEU A 31 -25.14 22.48 31.55
C LEU A 31 -25.06 21.65 30.27
N ILE A 32 -24.65 22.27 29.16
CA ILE A 32 -24.43 21.54 27.90
C ILE A 32 -23.27 20.55 28.07
N TYR A 33 -22.23 20.91 28.82
CA TYR A 33 -21.14 20.01 29.15
C TYR A 33 -21.44 19.00 30.29
N LYS A 34 -22.45 19.25 31.15
CA LYS A 34 -22.78 18.38 32.30
C LYS A 34 -23.54 17.11 31.94
N CYS A 35 -24.13 17.00 30.74
CA CYS A 35 -24.74 15.76 30.28
C CYS A 35 -23.74 14.70 29.78
N TYR A 36 -22.44 15.04 29.71
CA TYR A 36 -21.40 14.11 29.27
C TYR A 36 -20.64 13.57 30.48
N LYS A 37 -21.22 12.58 31.17
CA LYS A 37 -20.47 11.76 32.15
C LYS A 37 -19.26 11.11 31.45
N GLY A 38 -18.14 11.01 32.17
CA GLY A 38 -16.85 10.46 31.69
C GLY A 38 -16.87 8.99 31.20
N GLU A 39 -18.02 8.31 31.26
CA GLU A 39 -18.23 6.98 30.68
C GLU A 39 -18.80 7.01 29.25
N SER A 40 -19.19 8.18 28.73
CA SER A 40 -19.71 8.26 27.37
C SER A 40 -18.58 7.98 26.37
N ASN A 41 -18.86 7.14 25.37
CA ASN A 41 -17.97 6.84 24.24
C ASN A 41 -17.65 8.10 23.38
N MET A 42 -17.98 9.32 23.84
CA MET A 42 -17.74 10.57 23.16
C MET A 42 -16.25 10.86 22.96
N GLN A 43 -15.38 10.57 23.94
CA GLN A 43 -13.93 10.67 23.71
C GLN A 43 -13.50 9.69 22.61
N LYS A 44 -14.04 8.47 22.61
CA LYS A 44 -13.79 7.51 21.52
C LYS A 44 -14.36 7.98 20.19
N ILE A 45 -15.51 8.65 20.17
CA ILE A 45 -16.14 9.21 18.96
C ILE A 45 -15.33 10.42 18.46
N MET A 46 -14.88 11.30 19.35
CA MET A 46 -14.02 12.43 19.02
C MET A 46 -12.64 11.95 18.55
N ASP A 47 -12.05 10.96 19.24
CA ASP A 47 -10.83 10.29 18.80
C ASP A 47 -11.04 9.57 17.47
N TRP A 48 -12.21 8.96 17.26
CA TRP A 48 -12.56 8.27 16.02
C TRP A 48 -12.75 9.26 14.87
N CYS A 49 -13.45 10.38 15.08
CA CYS A 49 -13.58 11.48 14.13
C CYS A 49 -12.23 12.16 13.85
N SER A 50 -11.42 12.42 14.89
CA SER A 50 -10.04 12.93 14.74
C SER A 50 -9.16 11.96 13.97
N ARG A 51 -9.27 10.65 14.20
CA ARG A 51 -8.53 9.62 13.46
C ARG A 51 -9.07 9.41 12.04
N GLU A 52 -10.37 9.58 11.81
CA GLU A 52 -10.97 9.56 10.47
C GLU A 52 -10.49 10.74 9.62
N HIS A 53 -10.21 11.88 10.27
CA HIS A 53 -9.70 13.08 9.61
C HIS A 53 -8.17 13.13 9.50
N ASP A 54 -7.46 12.27 10.25
CA ASP A 54 -6.01 12.23 10.22
C ASP A 54 -5.48 11.36 9.07
N SER A 55 -5.38 11.97 7.89
CA SER A 55 -4.72 11.36 6.72
C SER A 55 -3.24 11.00 6.97
N SER A 56 -2.60 11.52 8.03
CA SER A 56 -1.21 11.24 8.36
C SER A 56 -0.98 9.78 8.77
N HIS A 57 -2.04 9.08 9.21
CA HIS A 57 -1.96 7.65 9.51
C HIS A 57 -1.58 6.83 8.28
N TYR A 58 -2.18 7.11 7.11
CA TYR A 58 -1.85 6.43 5.86
C TYR A 58 -0.42 6.69 5.44
N ARG A 59 0.02 7.95 5.49
CA ARG A 59 1.42 8.33 5.23
C ARG A 59 2.37 7.51 6.08
N THR A 60 2.21 7.55 7.40
CA THR A 60 3.07 6.86 8.36
C THR A 60 3.05 5.35 8.15
N LYS A 61 1.88 4.77 7.89
CA LYS A 61 1.71 3.34 7.65
C LYS A 61 2.41 2.90 6.37
N ILE A 62 2.25 3.63 5.27
CA ILE A 62 2.87 3.31 3.98
C ILE A 62 4.39 3.51 4.07
N ALA A 63 4.86 4.63 4.63
CA ALA A 63 6.28 4.88 4.84
C ALA A 63 6.97 3.76 5.63
N LYS A 64 6.37 3.36 6.76
CA LYS A 64 6.89 2.26 7.59
C LYS A 64 6.89 0.93 6.84
N LYS A 65 5.81 0.61 6.12
CA LYS A 65 5.71 -0.63 5.33
C LYS A 65 6.81 -0.67 4.25
N LEU A 66 6.99 0.42 3.51
CA LEU A 66 8.02 0.52 2.48
C LEU A 66 9.42 0.31 3.05
N ALA A 67 9.77 1.04 4.11
CA ALA A 67 11.10 0.99 4.72
C ALA A 67 11.44 -0.37 5.33
N HIS A 68 10.51 -1.00 6.04
CA HIS A 68 10.79 -2.20 6.84
C HIS A 68 10.39 -3.51 6.17
N LYS A 69 9.58 -3.45 5.11
CA LYS A 69 9.05 -4.65 4.44
C LYS A 69 9.34 -4.67 2.96
N ASP A 70 8.90 -3.67 2.20
CA ASP A 70 9.00 -3.72 0.73
C ASP A 70 10.42 -3.58 0.23
N ILE A 71 11.21 -2.65 0.77
CA ILE A 71 12.61 -2.47 0.38
C ILE A 71 13.44 -3.70 0.77
N VAL A 72 13.18 -4.25 1.96
CA VAL A 72 13.85 -5.48 2.43
C VAL A 72 13.51 -6.65 1.52
N ALA A 73 12.23 -6.88 1.22
CA ALA A 73 11.79 -7.95 0.33
C ALA A 73 12.32 -7.78 -1.11
N ALA A 74 12.42 -6.53 -1.60
CA ALA A 74 13.06 -6.27 -2.90
C ALA A 74 14.55 -6.66 -2.88
N GLY A 75 15.26 -6.34 -1.80
CA GLY A 75 16.67 -6.73 -1.60
C GLY A 75 16.85 -8.25 -1.54
N GLU A 76 15.99 -8.95 -0.80
CA GLU A 76 15.99 -10.42 -0.73
C GLU A 76 15.72 -11.05 -2.10
N LEU A 77 14.72 -10.54 -2.83
CA LEU A 77 14.40 -11.04 -4.17
C LEU A 77 15.53 -10.77 -5.17
N LEU A 78 16.25 -9.64 -5.06
CA LEU A 78 17.44 -9.39 -5.88
C LEU A 78 18.51 -10.45 -5.67
N LEU A 79 18.78 -10.87 -4.42
CA LEU A 79 19.73 -11.93 -4.14
C LEU A 79 19.27 -13.27 -4.75
N VAL A 80 18.00 -13.62 -4.59
CA VAL A 80 17.43 -14.84 -5.19
C VAL A 80 17.56 -14.85 -6.72
N LEU A 81 17.29 -13.71 -7.38
CA LEU A 81 17.41 -13.59 -8.83
C LEU A 81 18.87 -13.65 -9.30
N LEU A 82 19.80 -13.07 -8.55
CA LEU A 82 21.23 -13.13 -8.84
C LEU A 82 21.74 -14.58 -8.74
N GLU A 83 21.43 -15.25 -7.63
CA GLU A 83 21.76 -16.67 -7.43
C GLU A 83 21.15 -17.53 -8.54
N ALA A 84 19.90 -17.25 -8.95
CA ALA A 84 19.24 -18.00 -10.00
C ALA A 84 19.84 -17.76 -11.38
N GLY A 85 20.28 -16.53 -11.66
CA GLY A 85 21.01 -16.20 -12.87
C GLY A 85 22.33 -16.95 -12.96
N GLU A 86 23.13 -16.96 -11.88
CA GLU A 86 24.43 -17.65 -11.84
C GLU A 86 24.28 -19.19 -11.84
N TRP A 87 23.29 -19.72 -11.11
CA TRP A 87 22.91 -21.13 -11.18
C TRP A 87 22.61 -21.54 -12.64
N TRP A 88 21.91 -20.69 -13.39
CA TRP A 88 21.62 -21.02 -14.78
C TRP A 88 22.80 -20.94 -15.73
N LYS A 89 23.64 -19.92 -15.59
CA LYS A 89 24.85 -19.79 -16.41
C LYS A 89 25.80 -20.97 -16.21
N THR A 90 25.90 -21.49 -14.99
CA THR A 90 26.78 -22.63 -14.66
C THR A 90 26.22 -23.97 -15.15
N ARG A 91 24.90 -24.19 -15.01
CA ARG A 91 24.26 -25.46 -15.39
C ARG A 91 24.04 -25.61 -16.89
N PHE A 92 23.76 -24.50 -17.59
CA PHE A 92 23.51 -24.48 -19.03
C PHE A 92 24.43 -23.47 -19.74
N PRO A 93 25.66 -23.87 -20.09
CA PRO A 93 26.57 -23.03 -20.87
C PRO A 93 25.89 -22.51 -22.14
N VAL A 94 26.09 -21.22 -22.42
CA VAL A 94 25.34 -20.40 -23.40
C VAL A 94 25.26 -21.01 -24.80
N ASP A 95 26.24 -21.84 -25.18
CA ASP A 95 26.34 -22.43 -26.52
C ASP A 95 25.47 -23.67 -26.72
N LEU A 96 24.90 -24.24 -25.65
CA LEU A 96 24.27 -25.57 -25.71
C LEU A 96 22.73 -25.53 -25.70
N GLN A 97 22.08 -24.45 -25.26
CA GLN A 97 20.61 -24.39 -25.16
C GLN A 97 20.01 -22.98 -25.34
N PRO A 98 19.26 -22.71 -26.43
CA PRO A 98 18.63 -21.42 -26.65
C PRO A 98 17.54 -21.08 -25.61
N ASP A 99 16.88 -22.07 -25.02
CA ASP A 99 15.86 -21.86 -23.99
C ASP A 99 16.48 -21.46 -22.64
N GLY A 100 17.61 -22.07 -22.27
CA GLY A 100 18.38 -21.67 -21.08
C GLY A 100 18.86 -20.22 -21.17
N LYS A 101 19.31 -19.80 -22.36
CA LYS A 101 19.70 -18.41 -22.64
C LYS A 101 18.53 -17.43 -22.46
N LYS A 102 17.33 -17.78 -22.96
CA LYS A 102 16.13 -16.95 -22.75
C LYS A 102 15.80 -16.85 -21.27
N LEU A 103 15.86 -17.95 -20.53
CA LEU A 103 15.54 -17.98 -19.11
C LEU A 103 16.49 -17.15 -18.25
N SER A 104 17.80 -17.34 -18.43
CA SER A 104 18.81 -16.51 -17.79
C SER A 104 18.63 -15.03 -18.15
N GLY A 105 18.35 -14.72 -19.42
CA GLY A 105 18.14 -13.35 -19.87
C GLY A 105 16.92 -12.69 -19.25
N SER A 106 15.80 -13.40 -19.12
CA SER A 106 14.59 -12.88 -18.45
C SER A 106 14.80 -12.63 -16.95
N ILE A 107 15.52 -13.53 -16.26
CA ILE A 107 15.86 -13.34 -14.84
C ILE A 107 16.77 -12.11 -14.67
N GLU A 108 17.82 -11.99 -15.49
CA GLU A 108 18.75 -10.86 -15.46
C GLU A 108 18.05 -9.53 -15.78
N GLN A 109 17.18 -9.51 -16.78
CA GLN A 109 16.40 -8.32 -17.12
C GLN A 109 15.51 -7.89 -15.95
N TYR A 110 14.80 -8.83 -15.32
CA TYR A 110 13.95 -8.51 -14.18
C TYR A 110 14.78 -8.10 -12.95
N HIS A 111 15.95 -8.69 -12.72
CA HIS A 111 16.89 -8.25 -11.68
C HIS A 111 17.29 -6.78 -11.86
N ILE A 112 17.67 -6.37 -13.08
CA ILE A 112 18.02 -4.96 -13.37
C ILE A 112 16.82 -4.04 -13.12
N LEU A 113 15.63 -4.43 -13.58
CA LEU A 113 14.40 -3.66 -13.36
C LEU A 113 14.07 -3.51 -11.88
N LEU A 114 14.16 -4.61 -11.12
CA LEU A 114 13.90 -4.64 -9.68
C LEU A 114 14.90 -3.78 -8.91
N ALA A 115 16.18 -3.80 -9.29
CA ALA A 115 17.21 -2.97 -8.67
C ALA A 115 16.91 -1.48 -8.87
N SER A 116 16.55 -1.10 -10.11
CA SER A 116 16.12 0.27 -10.42
C SER A 116 14.85 0.65 -9.66
N TYR A 117 13.86 -0.23 -9.59
CA TYR A 117 12.62 0.01 -8.85
C TYR A 117 12.85 0.18 -7.35
N GLY A 118 13.63 -0.69 -6.72
CA GLY A 118 13.98 -0.59 -5.31
C GLY A 118 14.69 0.72 -4.98
N GLN A 119 15.74 1.06 -5.73
CA GLN A 119 16.58 2.22 -5.47
C GLN A 119 15.92 3.55 -5.89
N ASN A 120 15.30 3.60 -7.06
CA ASN A 120 14.81 4.86 -7.64
C ASN A 120 13.33 5.13 -7.33
N VAL A 121 12.54 4.10 -7.03
CA VAL A 121 11.10 4.26 -6.78
C VAL A 121 10.83 4.07 -5.29
N LEU A 122 11.02 2.86 -4.75
CA LEU A 122 10.64 2.54 -3.36
C LEU A 122 11.38 3.40 -2.34
N GLN A 123 12.71 3.53 -2.45
CA GLN A 123 13.51 4.34 -1.52
C GLN A 123 13.11 5.81 -1.57
N ARG A 124 12.93 6.38 -2.77
CA ARG A 124 12.55 7.79 -2.92
C ARG A 124 11.16 8.07 -2.35
N ILE A 125 10.21 7.17 -2.59
CA ILE A 125 8.86 7.30 -2.02
C ILE A 125 8.92 7.19 -0.50
N ALA A 126 9.65 6.21 0.04
CA ALA A 126 9.80 6.02 1.48
C ALA A 126 10.40 7.26 2.16
N THR A 127 11.47 7.82 1.60
CA THR A 127 12.10 9.05 2.12
C THR A 127 11.12 10.22 2.08
N LYS A 128 10.47 10.47 0.93
CA LYS A 128 9.51 11.57 0.81
C LYS A 128 8.32 11.43 1.76
N LEU A 129 7.80 10.21 1.95
CA LEU A 129 6.69 9.98 2.88
C LEU A 129 7.11 10.10 4.35
N ALA A 130 8.40 9.93 4.67
CA ALA A 130 8.93 10.11 6.01
C ALA A 130 9.14 11.59 6.38
N GLU A 131 9.20 12.49 5.40
CA GLU A 131 9.33 13.93 5.64
C GLU A 131 8.05 14.50 6.26
N GLU A 132 8.16 15.12 7.45
CA GLU A 132 6.99 15.51 8.25
C GLU A 132 6.23 16.72 7.68
N TYR A 133 6.89 17.58 6.91
CA TYR A 133 6.42 18.92 6.56
C TYR A 133 5.64 19.03 5.24
N HIS A 134 5.34 17.91 4.57
CA HIS A 134 4.67 17.94 3.28
C HIS A 134 3.21 17.51 3.38
N SER A 135 2.31 18.42 2.99
CA SER A 135 0.95 18.07 2.62
C SER A 135 0.99 17.34 1.28
N PHE A 136 0.45 16.13 1.24
CA PHE A 136 0.40 15.33 0.02
C PHE A 136 -0.91 15.62 -0.71
N SER A 137 -0.81 15.92 -2.01
CA SER A 137 -1.98 16.09 -2.86
C SER A 137 -2.49 14.73 -3.38
N THR A 138 -3.73 14.71 -3.85
CA THR A 138 -4.33 13.53 -4.50
C THR A 138 -3.55 13.12 -5.75
N GLU A 139 -3.00 14.08 -6.49
CA GLU A 139 -2.22 13.87 -7.71
C GLU A 139 -0.88 13.22 -7.38
N TYR A 140 -0.23 13.62 -6.29
CA TYR A 140 1.00 12.98 -5.86
C TYR A 140 0.79 11.53 -5.44
N ILE A 141 -0.29 11.24 -4.70
CA ILE A 141 -0.64 9.86 -4.32
C ILE A 141 -0.94 9.03 -5.58
N GLN A 142 -1.65 9.60 -6.56
CA GLN A 142 -1.90 8.96 -7.85
C GLN A 142 -0.60 8.64 -8.59
N GLN A 143 0.36 9.58 -8.64
CA GLN A 143 1.66 9.35 -9.27
C GLN A 143 2.42 8.19 -8.62
N ILE A 144 2.38 8.07 -7.29
CA ILE A 144 2.98 6.93 -6.59
C ILE A 144 2.28 5.63 -7.00
N GLU A 145 0.94 5.63 -7.00
CA GLU A 145 0.14 4.47 -7.38
C GLU A 145 0.45 4.01 -8.80
N ASP A 146 0.49 4.96 -9.76
CA ASP A 146 0.82 4.70 -11.17
C ASP A 146 2.22 4.12 -11.34
N LEU A 147 3.22 4.64 -10.61
CA LEU A 147 4.58 4.11 -10.65
C LEU A 147 4.66 2.67 -10.14
N MET A 148 3.91 2.33 -9.09
CA MET A 148 3.86 0.96 -8.58
C MET A 148 3.12 0.03 -9.52
N GLN A 149 1.98 0.48 -10.08
CA GLN A 149 1.22 -0.28 -11.07
C GLN A 149 2.01 -0.51 -12.36
N ALA A 150 2.78 0.46 -12.82
CA ALA A 150 3.60 0.33 -14.03
C ALA A 150 4.68 -0.75 -13.91
N PHE A 151 5.13 -1.07 -12.70
CA PHE A 151 6.12 -2.11 -12.47
C PHE A 151 5.53 -3.52 -12.43
N MET A 152 4.28 -3.67 -11.94
CA MET A 152 3.62 -4.98 -11.75
C MET A 152 3.60 -5.87 -13.01
N PRO A 153 3.36 -5.35 -14.24
CA PRO A 153 3.43 -6.16 -15.45
C PRO A 153 4.78 -6.85 -15.69
N HIS A 154 5.89 -6.28 -15.23
CA HIS A 154 7.19 -6.91 -15.34
C HIS A 154 7.32 -8.12 -14.40
N THR A 155 6.75 -8.01 -13.20
CA THR A 155 6.67 -9.11 -12.23
C THR A 155 5.79 -10.22 -12.76
N ASP A 156 4.61 -9.88 -13.30
CA ASP A 156 3.68 -10.83 -13.91
C ASP A 156 4.29 -11.53 -15.13
N ALA A 157 5.04 -10.80 -15.97
CA ALA A 157 5.71 -11.36 -17.14
C ALA A 157 6.79 -12.37 -16.75
N LEU A 158 7.63 -12.06 -15.74
CA LEU A 158 8.61 -13.03 -15.24
C LEU A 158 7.91 -14.26 -14.66
N HIS A 159 6.89 -14.06 -13.83
CA HIS A 159 6.15 -15.18 -13.21
C HIS A 159 5.54 -16.12 -14.25
N ALA A 160 4.83 -15.56 -15.23
CA ALA A 160 4.22 -16.32 -16.31
C ALA A 160 5.28 -17.11 -17.11
N PHE A 161 6.43 -16.48 -17.35
CA PHE A 161 7.54 -17.12 -18.07
C PHE A 161 8.20 -18.25 -17.26
N LEU A 162 8.40 -18.08 -15.95
CA LEU A 162 8.89 -19.15 -15.06
C LEU A 162 7.88 -20.31 -14.98
N LYS A 163 6.58 -20.00 -14.92
CA LYS A 163 5.50 -20.98 -14.92
C LYS A 163 5.42 -21.75 -16.24
N ASP A 164 5.57 -21.09 -17.38
CA ASP A 164 5.64 -21.76 -18.69
C ASP A 164 6.86 -22.68 -18.78
N SER A 165 8.02 -22.20 -18.29
CA SER A 165 9.26 -22.97 -18.26
C SER A 165 9.18 -24.23 -17.38
N THR A 166 8.43 -24.18 -16.28
CA THR A 166 8.25 -25.32 -15.37
C THR A 166 7.12 -26.27 -15.77
N SER A 167 6.08 -25.78 -16.45
CA SER A 167 4.87 -26.56 -16.80
C SER A 167 4.98 -27.37 -18.10
N LYS A 168 5.92 -27.03 -19.00
CA LYS A 168 6.18 -27.77 -20.24
C LYS A 168 6.50 -29.24 -19.94
N ARG A 169 5.50 -30.11 -20.13
CA ARG A 169 5.55 -31.56 -19.87
C ARG A 169 6.52 -32.30 -20.81
N ARG A 170 6.94 -33.49 -20.36
CA ARG A 170 7.86 -34.50 -20.93
C ARG A 170 7.81 -34.79 -22.44
N ASN A 171 6.82 -34.32 -23.17
CA ASN A 171 6.43 -34.98 -24.42
C ASN A 171 7.12 -34.43 -25.69
N TYR A 172 7.88 -33.34 -25.62
CA TYR A 172 8.36 -32.67 -26.86
C TYR A 172 9.85 -32.24 -26.92
N ALA A 173 10.70 -32.48 -25.91
CA ALA A 173 12.12 -32.10 -26.02
C ALA A 173 13.11 -33.08 -25.33
N PRO A 174 14.30 -33.36 -25.92
CA PRO A 174 15.25 -34.36 -25.43
C PRO A 174 16.08 -33.96 -24.19
N ARG A 175 15.92 -32.73 -23.67
CA ARG A 175 16.59 -32.28 -22.44
C ARG A 175 15.58 -31.58 -21.54
N MET A 176 14.92 -32.40 -20.72
CA MET A 176 14.06 -31.95 -19.63
C MET A 176 14.87 -31.24 -18.56
N LEU A 177 14.32 -30.17 -17.98
CA LEU A 177 14.75 -29.69 -16.66
C LEU A 177 14.69 -30.86 -15.66
N GLY A 178 15.76 -31.07 -14.91
CA GLY A 178 15.77 -32.04 -13.82
C GLY A 178 14.76 -31.69 -12.72
N GLU A 179 14.56 -32.61 -11.77
CA GLU A 179 13.69 -32.33 -10.62
C GLU A 179 14.27 -31.19 -9.76
N GLU A 180 15.58 -31.21 -9.53
CA GLU A 180 16.33 -30.15 -8.83
C GLU A 180 16.14 -28.77 -9.50
N ASP A 181 16.25 -28.73 -10.82
CA ASP A 181 16.07 -27.54 -11.64
C ASP A 181 14.65 -26.94 -11.49
N ARG A 182 13.64 -27.80 -11.47
CA ARG A 182 12.23 -27.40 -11.30
C ARG A 182 11.95 -26.94 -9.88
N GLU A 183 12.48 -27.63 -8.89
CA GLU A 183 12.34 -27.23 -7.48
C GLU A 183 12.96 -25.85 -7.27
N TYR A 184 14.15 -25.62 -7.84
CA TYR A 184 14.83 -24.34 -7.75
C TYR A 184 14.03 -23.21 -8.43
N LEU A 185 13.55 -23.41 -9.66
CA LEU A 185 12.67 -22.44 -10.33
C LEU A 185 11.38 -22.17 -9.54
N THR A 186 10.83 -23.20 -8.89
CA THR A 186 9.64 -23.04 -8.05
C THR A 186 9.93 -22.15 -6.86
N LYS A 187 11.12 -22.25 -6.23
CA LYS A 187 11.54 -21.34 -5.15
C LYS A 187 11.63 -19.89 -5.64
N VAL A 188 12.22 -19.66 -6.83
CA VAL A 188 12.28 -18.32 -7.43
C VAL A 188 10.87 -17.78 -7.71
N MET A 189 9.98 -18.60 -8.26
CA MET A 189 8.58 -18.22 -8.50
C MET A 189 7.87 -17.80 -7.21
N LEU A 190 8.01 -18.57 -6.14
CA LEU A 190 7.40 -18.26 -4.84
C LEU A 190 7.92 -16.93 -4.27
N ALA A 191 9.21 -16.63 -4.43
CA ALA A 191 9.77 -15.35 -4.02
C ALA A 191 9.21 -14.17 -4.85
N VAL A 192 9.06 -14.36 -6.17
CA VAL A 192 8.43 -13.38 -7.07
C VAL A 192 6.97 -13.15 -6.69
N ASP A 193 6.21 -14.21 -6.40
CA ASP A 193 4.81 -14.14 -5.95
C ASP A 193 4.67 -13.39 -4.63
N ALA A 194 5.50 -13.71 -3.64
CA ALA A 194 5.49 -13.04 -2.35
C ALA A 194 5.75 -11.53 -2.49
N PHE A 195 6.66 -11.14 -3.37
CA PHE A 195 6.91 -9.73 -3.66
C PHE A 195 5.75 -9.07 -4.42
N ARG A 196 5.15 -9.79 -5.38
CA ARG A 196 3.96 -9.33 -6.13
C ARG A 196 2.82 -8.97 -5.20
N GLU A 197 2.53 -9.80 -4.20
CA GLU A 197 1.50 -9.54 -3.19
C GLU A 197 1.77 -8.26 -2.39
N LEU A 198 3.04 -7.95 -2.09
CA LEU A 198 3.41 -6.72 -1.38
C LEU A 198 3.10 -5.47 -2.20
N GLN A 199 3.32 -5.54 -3.51
CA GLN A 199 2.99 -4.46 -4.45
C GLN A 199 1.48 -4.23 -4.52
N GLU A 200 0.67 -5.30 -4.62
CA GLU A 200 -0.80 -5.18 -4.62
C GLU A 200 -1.31 -4.50 -3.37
N ARG A 201 -0.77 -4.89 -2.21
CA ARG A 201 -1.13 -4.28 -0.93
C ARG A 201 -0.76 -2.80 -0.89
N ASN A 202 0.35 -2.38 -1.50
CA ASN A 202 0.69 -0.97 -1.58
C ASN A 202 -0.29 -0.19 -2.47
N VAL A 203 -0.58 -0.71 -3.66
CA VAL A 203 -1.54 -0.08 -4.58
C VAL A 203 -2.90 0.06 -3.92
N TYR A 204 -3.36 -0.97 -3.21
CA TYR A 204 -4.60 -0.91 -2.42
C TYR A 204 -4.56 0.18 -1.34
N LEU A 205 -3.47 0.25 -0.56
CA LEU A 205 -3.31 1.26 0.50
C LEU A 205 -3.27 2.69 -0.06
N LEU A 206 -2.61 2.90 -1.20
CA LEU A 206 -2.56 4.19 -1.90
C LEU A 206 -3.94 4.58 -2.42
N GLY A 207 -4.67 3.64 -3.04
CA GLY A 207 -6.04 3.88 -3.48
C GLY A 207 -6.99 4.23 -2.33
N ALA A 208 -6.84 3.58 -1.18
CA ALA A 208 -7.59 3.90 0.03
C ALA A 208 -7.23 5.30 0.57
N TRP A 209 -5.94 5.63 0.64
CA TRP A 209 -5.49 6.95 1.07
C TRP A 209 -6.01 8.07 0.16
N LYS A 210 -5.90 7.89 -1.16
CA LYS A 210 -6.41 8.82 -2.18
C LYS A 210 -7.90 9.08 -2.02
N LYS A 211 -8.72 8.04 -1.85
CA LYS A 211 -10.17 8.17 -1.62
C LYS A 211 -10.47 8.96 -0.34
N GLN A 212 -9.74 8.68 0.75
CA GLN A 212 -9.94 9.39 2.01
C GLN A 212 -9.58 10.88 1.88
N LEU A 213 -8.48 11.20 1.19
CA LEU A 213 -8.06 12.57 0.97
C LEU A 213 -9.06 13.34 0.09
N ALA A 214 -9.60 12.70 -0.94
CA ALA A 214 -10.64 13.30 -1.79
C ALA A 214 -11.93 13.61 -0.99
N LEU A 215 -12.37 12.69 -0.13
CA LEU A 215 -13.53 12.91 0.75
C LEU A 215 -13.29 14.07 1.73
N TYR A 216 -12.09 14.14 2.31
CA TYR A 216 -11.70 15.24 3.19
C TYR A 216 -11.73 16.59 2.47
N ASN A 217 -11.13 16.67 1.29
CA ASN A 217 -11.11 17.88 0.47
C ASN A 217 -12.52 18.31 0.05
N SER A 218 -13.38 17.36 -0.31
CA SER A 218 -14.79 17.64 -0.67
C SER A 218 -15.58 18.21 0.51
N ARG A 219 -15.45 17.63 1.72
CA ARG A 219 -16.10 18.15 2.93
C ARG A 219 -15.60 19.55 3.29
N ARG A 220 -14.29 19.80 3.13
CA ARG A 220 -13.70 21.12 3.38
C ARG A 220 -14.20 22.18 2.39
N ALA A 221 -14.49 21.81 1.14
CA ALA A 221 -15.00 22.75 0.15
C ALA A 221 -16.49 23.14 0.37
N MET A 222 -17.24 22.34 1.14
CA MET A 222 -18.65 22.59 1.45
C MET A 222 -18.85 23.45 2.71
N ASN A 223 -17.83 23.54 3.57
CA ASN A 223 -17.82 24.32 4.81
C ASN A 223 -17.08 25.64 4.62
#